data_AF-A0A973ETS1-F1
#
_entry.id   AF-A0A973ETS1-F1
#
_cell.length_a   1.000
_cell.length_b   1.000
_cell.length_c   1.000
_cell.angle_alpha   90.00
_cell.angle_beta   90.00
_cell.angle_gamma   90.00
#
_symmetry.space_group_name_H-M   'P 1'
#
loop_
_entity.id
_entity.type
_entity.pdbx_description
1 polymer ?
#
loop_
_entity_poly.entity_id
_entity_poly.type
_entity_poly.pdbx_seq_one_letter_code
_entity_poly.pdbx_strand_id
1 'polypeptide(L)' 'MSQNVYLWCASEGLATIILGQVDKPKVHEVLKLKPAQQVILSQPVGYPGQ' A
#
# COMPACT_ATOMS: atom_id res chain seq x y z
N MET A 1 12.65 1.48 1.18
CA MET A 1 11.71 0.64 1.97
C MET A 1 10.70 -0.09 1.08
N SER A 2 9.96 0.61 0.23
CA SER A 2 8.93 0.02 -0.65
C SER A 2 9.46 -0.83 -1.83
N GLN A 3 10.77 -0.74 -2.15
CA GLN A 3 11.36 -1.48 -3.27
C GLN A 3 11.29 -3.00 -3.09
N ASN A 4 11.41 -3.53 -1.87
CA ASN A 4 11.33 -4.98 -1.66
C ASN A 4 9.94 -5.53 -1.98
N VAL A 5 8.88 -4.75 -1.69
CA VAL A 5 7.51 -5.13 -2.07
C VAL A 5 7.38 -5.13 -3.60
N TYR A 6 7.99 -4.17 -4.29
CA TYR A 6 8.03 -4.14 -5.75
C TYR A 6 8.72 -5.36 -6.35
N LEU A 7 9.90 -5.72 -5.83
CA LEU A 7 10.67 -6.87 -6.32
C LEU A 7 9.95 -8.19 -6.03
N TRP A 8 9.31 -8.33 -4.87
CA TRP A 8 8.52 -9.51 -4.54
C TRP A 8 7.26 -9.62 -5.41
N CYS A 9 6.50 -8.53 -5.58
CA CYS A 9 5.36 -8.55 -6.49
C CYS A 9 5.81 -8.93 -7.91
N ALA A 10 6.92 -8.38 -8.39
CA ALA A 10 7.45 -8.74 -9.70
C ALA A 10 7.83 -10.23 -9.80
N SER A 11 8.41 -10.84 -8.75
CA SER A 11 8.74 -12.28 -8.76
C SER A 11 7.52 -13.18 -8.73
N GLU A 12 6.44 -12.75 -8.07
CA GLU A 12 5.17 -13.48 -7.99
C GLU A 12 4.22 -13.22 -9.17
N GLY A 13 4.65 -12.46 -10.18
CA GLY A 13 3.81 -12.09 -11.33
C GLY A 13 2.68 -11.11 -10.98
N LEU A 14 2.83 -10.35 -9.90
CA LEU A 14 1.91 -9.30 -9.45
C LEU A 14 2.42 -7.90 -9.86
N ALA A 15 1.48 -6.98 -10.03
CA ALA A 15 1.75 -5.57 -10.18
C ALA A 15 1.53 -4.83 -8.85
N THR A 16 2.31 -3.79 -8.62
CA THR A 16 2.12 -2.89 -7.47
C THR A 16 2.54 -1.48 -7.84
N ILE A 17 2.00 -0.48 -7.13
CA ILE A 17 2.39 0.92 -7.24
C ILE A 17 2.38 1.57 -5.86
N ILE A 18 3.25 2.55 -5.64
CA ILE A 18 3.26 3.33 -4.40
C ILE A 18 2.40 4.58 -4.60
N LEU A 19 1.52 4.84 -3.64
CA LEU A 19 0.72 6.04 -3.53
C LEU A 19 1.23 6.87 -2.35
N GLY A 20 1.73 8.07 -2.65
CA GLY A 20 2.16 9.04 -1.64
C GLY A 20 1.00 9.78 -0.97
N GLN A 21 -0.19 9.71 -1.54
CA GLN A 21 -1.40 10.35 -1.02
C GLN A 21 -2.55 9.35 -0.93
N VAL A 22 -3.24 9.38 0.19
CA VAL A 22 -4.47 8.65 0.49
C VAL A 22 -5.22 9.43 1.56
N ASP A 23 -6.54 9.29 1.65
CA ASP A 23 -7.34 9.86 2.73
C ASP A 23 -6.96 9.21 4.08
N LYS A 24 -5.98 9.81 4.77
CA LYS A 24 -5.44 9.28 6.03
C LYS A 24 -6.50 9.21 7.13
N PRO A 25 -7.36 10.25 7.35
CA PRO A 25 -8.48 10.13 8.28
C PRO A 25 -9.38 8.94 7.97
N LYS A 26 -9.77 8.75 6.70
CA LYS A 26 -10.66 7.65 6.35
C LYS A 26 -10.00 6.28 6.51
N VAL A 27 -8.73 6.15 6.16
CA VAL A 27 -7.97 4.90 6.39
C VAL A 27 -7.86 4.57 7.88
N HIS A 28 -7.64 5.58 8.73
CA HIS A 28 -7.55 5.41 10.18
C HIS A 28 -8.87 4.87 10.76
N GLU A 29 -10.00 5.43 10.32
CA GLU A 29 -11.35 4.98 10.68
C GLU A 29 -11.62 3.55 10.19
N VAL A 30 -11.43 3.28 8.90
CA VAL A 30 -11.78 2.00 8.26
C VAL A 30 -10.93 0.85 8.80
N LEU A 31 -9.62 1.08 9.00
CA LEU A 31 -8.70 0.07 9.52
C LEU A 31 -8.64 0.05 11.05
N LYS A 32 -9.38 0.94 11.73
CA LYS A 32 -9.42 1.06 13.21
C LYS A 32 -8.01 1.19 13.81
N LEU A 33 -7.20 2.06 13.23
CA LEU A 33 -5.83 2.28 13.68
C LEU A 33 -5.82 2.90 15.09
N LYS A 34 -4.75 2.65 15.85
CA LYS A 34 -4.53 3.32 17.14
C LYS A 34 -4.10 4.78 16.89
N PRO A 35 -4.26 5.69 17.86
CA PRO A 35 -3.81 7.09 17.70
C PRO A 35 -2.32 7.24 17.34
N ALA A 36 -1.48 6.31 17.82
CA ALA A 36 -0.04 6.28 17.53
C ALA A 36 0.31 5.64 16.17
N GLN A 37 -0.63 4.97 15.50
CA GLN A 37 -0.39 4.36 14.19
C GLN A 37 -0.69 5.37 13.08
N GLN A 38 0.27 5.57 12.18
CA GLN A 38 0.21 6.59 11.14
C GLN A 38 0.37 5.97 9.76
N VAL A 39 -0.41 6.47 8.80
CA VAL A 39 -0.33 6.06 7.40
C VAL A 39 0.76 6.87 6.70
N ILE A 40 1.81 6.18 6.26
CA ILE A 40 2.98 6.79 5.60
C ILE A 40 2.86 6.71 4.08
N LEU A 41 2.60 5.51 3.55
CA LEU A 41 2.38 5.23 2.12
C LEU A 41 1.27 4.18 1.99
N SER A 42 0.60 4.19 0.84
CA SER A 42 -0.28 3.09 0.43
C SER A 42 0.35 2.36 -0.75
N GLN A 43 0.27 1.03 -0.77
CA GLN A 43 0.84 0.22 -1.83
C GLN A 43 -0.16 -0.86 -2.25
N PRO A 44 -1.09 -0.54 -3.17
CA PRO A 44 -1.97 -1.55 -3.76
C PRO A 44 -1.17 -2.60 -4.53
N VAL A 45 -1.70 -3.83 -4.53
CA VAL A 45 -1.18 -4.99 -5.25
C VAL A 45 -2.32 -5.57 -6.08
N GLY A 46 -2.04 -5.96 -7.32
CA GLY A 46 -3.03 -6.52 -8.23
C GLY A 46 -2.40 -7.36 -9.34
N TYR A 47 -3.23 -7.89 -10.23
CA TYR A 47 -2.76 -8.64 -11.39
C TYR A 47 -2.40 -7.67 -12.54
N PRO A 48 -1.26 -7.86 -13.23
CA PRO A 48 -0.89 -7.03 -14.37
C PRO A 48 -1.91 -7.13 -15.52
N GLY A 49 -2.34 -6.00 -16.08
CA GLY A 49 -3.18 -5.95 -17.29
C GLY A 49 -4.69 -6.11 -17.07
N GLN A 50 -5.15 -6.12 -15.82
CA GLN A 50 -6.56 -5.96 -15.43
C GLN A 50 -6.89 -4.52 -15.02
#